data_AF-A0A3C2EB59-F1
#
_entry.id   AF-A0A3C2EB59-F1
#
_cell.length_a   1.000
_cell.length_b   1.000
_cell.length_c   1.000
_cell.angle_alpha   90.00
_cell.angle_beta   90.00
_cell.angle_gamma   90.00
#
_symmetry.space_group_name_H-M   'P 1'
#
loop_
_entity.id
_entity.type
_entity.pdbx_description
1 polymer ?
#
loop_
_entity_poly.entity_id
_entity_poly.type
_entity_poly.pdbx_seq_one_letter_code
_entity_poly.pdbx_strand_id
1 'polypeptide(L)'
;SSDLQIVRNTDHARELLGDPEMAEMAKEELEFCTTEKSRLEEKLKFMLIPVDEEDEKDVIFELRSGTGGDEASIFVGDLLKMYTKYFEVQGWTYEILYENPGTVGGYNKIVLEVSGEKVYGKLKFESGAHRVQRVPKTESQGRVHTSASTVVVMPKFEEQDIDIRKDDLRVDTFRSSGAGGQHVNKTESGVRFTHIPTGIVAESTDSRSQHKNREIAIQRLYMKIKDSIREKEQLSQKAARRSLVGTGDRSDKIRTYNYPQNRVTDHRINLTLYSLNKIVEGDLDEIIEALQLAENMEKLKAIDQIV
;
A
#
# COMPACT_ATOMS: atom_id res chain seq x y z
N SER A 1 21.39 -16.51 -26.27
CA SER A 1 20.15 -15.90 -26.79
C SER A 1 20.51 -14.93 -27.91
N SER A 2 19.52 -14.48 -28.68
CA SER A 2 19.64 -13.40 -29.67
C SER A 2 20.40 -12.17 -29.15
N ASP A 3 20.28 -11.88 -27.85
CA ASP A 3 20.78 -10.64 -27.25
C ASP A 3 22.31 -10.66 -27.05
N LEU A 4 22.86 -11.84 -26.70
CA LEU A 4 24.33 -12.05 -26.66
C LEU A 4 24.97 -11.98 -28.05
N GLN A 5 24.18 -12.25 -29.10
CA GLN A 5 24.63 -12.20 -30.49
C GLN A 5 24.88 -10.75 -30.91
N ILE A 6 24.05 -9.79 -30.48
CA ILE A 6 24.19 -8.37 -30.82
C ILE A 6 25.49 -7.78 -30.23
N VAL A 7 25.85 -8.15 -29.00
CA VAL A 7 27.12 -7.71 -28.40
C VAL A 7 28.32 -8.25 -29.18
N ARG A 8 28.29 -9.55 -29.51
CA ARG A 8 29.33 -10.18 -30.35
C ARG A 8 29.42 -9.57 -31.75
N ASN A 9 28.29 -9.27 -32.38
CA ASN A 9 28.23 -8.64 -33.70
C ASN A 9 28.76 -7.20 -33.66
N THR A 10 28.55 -6.48 -32.56
CA THR A 10 29.12 -5.13 -32.36
C THR A 10 30.65 -5.18 -32.32
N ASP A 11 31.22 -6.14 -31.59
CA ASP A 11 32.68 -6.29 -31.49
C ASP A 11 33.29 -6.75 -32.84
N HIS A 12 32.62 -7.67 -33.54
CA HIS A 12 33.04 -8.14 -34.86
C HIS A 12 32.96 -7.04 -35.93
N ALA A 13 31.90 -6.23 -35.93
CA ALA A 13 31.77 -5.07 -36.83
C ALA A 13 32.84 -4.00 -36.56
N ARG A 14 33.30 -3.85 -35.31
CA ARG A 14 34.43 -2.96 -34.98
C ARG A 14 35.76 -3.45 -35.54
N GLU A 15 35.99 -4.76 -35.54
CA GLU A 15 37.20 -5.35 -36.11
C GLU A 15 37.24 -5.21 -37.64
N LEU A 16 36.08 -5.32 -38.30
CA LEU A 16 35.93 -5.21 -39.76
C LEU A 16 36.03 -3.77 -40.31
N LEU A 17 35.96 -2.74 -39.45
CA LEU A 17 36.19 -1.33 -39.85
C LEU A 17 37.61 -1.08 -40.37
N GLY A 18 38.57 -1.95 -40.05
CA GLY A 18 39.94 -1.87 -40.54
C GLY A 18 40.12 -2.31 -41.99
N ASP A 19 39.12 -2.96 -42.60
CA ASP A 19 39.16 -3.45 -43.98
C ASP A 19 38.43 -2.47 -44.92
N PRO A 20 39.12 -1.83 -45.89
CA PRO A 20 38.52 -0.86 -46.81
C PRO A 20 37.37 -1.40 -47.66
N GLU A 21 37.34 -2.70 -47.97
CA GLU A 21 36.28 -3.30 -48.79
C GLU A 21 35.02 -3.60 -47.98
N MET A 22 35.16 -3.81 -46.66
CA MET A 22 34.05 -4.14 -45.76
C MET A 22 33.63 -2.98 -44.85
N ALA A 23 34.38 -1.87 -44.85
CA ALA A 23 34.16 -0.74 -43.95
C ALA A 23 32.76 -0.10 -44.04
N GLU A 24 32.14 -0.08 -45.23
CA GLU A 24 30.81 0.49 -45.42
C GLU A 24 29.71 -0.41 -44.83
N MET A 25 29.78 -1.71 -45.08
CA MET A 25 28.89 -2.72 -44.49
C MET A 25 29.07 -2.82 -42.97
N ALA A 26 30.32 -2.77 -42.49
CA ALA A 26 30.64 -2.79 -41.07
C ALA A 26 30.10 -1.56 -40.32
N LYS A 27 30.05 -0.38 -40.97
CA LYS A 27 29.43 0.82 -40.38
C LYS A 27 27.92 0.67 -40.20
N GLU A 28 27.22 0.20 -41.22
CA GLU A 28 25.76 -0.02 -41.16
C GLU A 28 25.42 -1.06 -40.10
N GLU A 29 26.17 -2.16 -40.04
CA GLU A 29 25.98 -3.21 -39.03
C GLU A 29 26.29 -2.71 -37.61
N LEU A 30 27.32 -1.86 -37.45
CA LEU A 30 27.63 -1.23 -36.16
C LEU A 30 26.53 -0.27 -35.72
N GLU A 31 25.97 0.54 -36.62
CA GLU A 31 24.90 1.49 -36.30
C GLU A 31 23.63 0.76 -35.88
N PHE A 32 23.27 -0.31 -36.59
CA PHE A 32 22.18 -1.20 -36.22
C PHE A 32 22.41 -1.85 -34.86
N CYS A 33 23.57 -2.48 -34.65
CA CYS A 33 23.89 -3.16 -33.39
C CYS A 33 23.96 -2.20 -32.20
N THR A 34 24.43 -0.96 -32.40
CA THR A 34 24.49 0.06 -31.35
C THR A 34 23.10 0.55 -30.95
N THR A 35 22.21 0.72 -31.92
CA THR A 35 20.80 1.08 -31.68
C THR A 35 20.08 -0.03 -30.92
N GLU A 36 20.21 -1.27 -31.38
CA GLU A 36 19.61 -2.43 -30.71
C GLU A 36 20.20 -2.68 -29.33
N LYS A 37 21.52 -2.49 -29.16
CA LYS A 37 22.16 -2.57 -27.85
C LYS A 37 21.60 -1.53 -26.88
N SER A 38 21.42 -0.28 -27.34
CA SER A 38 20.83 0.78 -26.51
C SER A 38 19.38 0.44 -26.10
N ARG A 39 18.58 -0.09 -27.04
CA ARG A 39 17.22 -0.58 -26.77
C ARG A 39 17.19 -1.73 -25.76
N LEU A 40 18.13 -2.67 -25.88
CA LEU A 40 18.28 -3.80 -24.95
C LEU A 40 18.77 -3.36 -23.58
N GLU A 41 19.67 -2.39 -23.50
CA GLU A 41 20.15 -1.80 -22.26
C GLU A 41 19.02 -1.08 -21.52
N GLU A 42 18.18 -0.31 -22.22
CA GLU A 42 16.97 0.28 -21.63
C GLU A 42 16.02 -0.79 -21.11
N LYS A 43 15.76 -1.84 -21.90
CA LYS A 43 14.90 -2.96 -21.47
C LYS A 43 15.47 -3.67 -20.24
N LEU A 44 16.78 -3.88 -20.19
CA LEU A 44 17.47 -4.50 -19.06
C LEU A 44 17.36 -3.63 -17.81
N LYS A 45 17.54 -2.31 -17.96
CA LYS A 45 17.34 -1.33 -16.87
C LYS A 45 15.95 -1.43 -16.25
N PHE A 46 14.89 -1.57 -17.05
CA PHE A 46 13.54 -1.80 -16.53
C PHE A 46 13.39 -3.15 -15.82
N MET A 47 14.02 -4.21 -16.32
CA MET A 47 13.99 -5.54 -15.68
C MET A 47 14.77 -5.61 -14.37
N LEU A 48 15.72 -4.69 -14.15
CA LEU A 48 16.48 -4.59 -12.91
C LEU A 48 15.71 -3.88 -11.78
N ILE A 49 14.56 -3.28 -12.08
CA ILE A 49 13.70 -2.69 -11.04
C ILE A 49 13.16 -3.84 -10.19
N PRO A 50 13.48 -3.88 -8.88
CA PRO A 50 13.01 -4.94 -8.01
C PRO A 50 11.49 -4.91 -7.95
N VAL A 51 10.87 -6.08 -8.13
CA VAL A 51 9.43 -6.27 -7.96
C VAL A 51 9.14 -6.16 -6.47
N ASP A 52 8.19 -5.29 -6.11
CA ASP A 52 7.72 -5.16 -4.74
C ASP A 52 6.73 -6.30 -4.44
N GLU A 53 7.02 -7.12 -3.43
CA GLU A 53 6.12 -8.21 -3.00
C GLU A 53 4.76 -7.67 -2.54
N GLU A 54 4.69 -6.41 -2.10
CA GLU A 54 3.43 -5.80 -1.69
C GLU A 54 2.52 -5.46 -2.87
N ASP A 55 3.07 -5.29 -4.08
CA ASP A 55 2.29 -4.89 -5.26
C ASP A 55 1.23 -5.94 -5.64
N GLU A 56 1.44 -7.20 -5.25
CA GLU A 56 0.52 -8.32 -5.50
C GLU A 56 -0.62 -8.41 -4.48
N LYS A 57 -0.53 -7.71 -3.34
CA LYS A 57 -1.50 -7.86 -2.25
C LYS A 57 -2.84 -7.20 -2.57
N ASP A 58 -3.89 -7.79 -2.01
CA ASP A 58 -5.19 -7.17 -1.82
C ASP A 58 -5.05 -5.88 -0.99
N VAL A 59 -6.05 -5.00 -1.04
CA VAL A 59 -5.97 -3.69 -0.38
C VAL A 59 -7.17 -3.36 0.49
N ILE A 60 -6.91 -2.57 1.51
CA ILE A 60 -7.92 -1.78 2.21
C ILE A 60 -7.95 -0.39 1.58
N PHE A 61 -9.10 -0.05 1.00
CA PHE A 61 -9.36 1.20 0.30
C PHE A 61 -10.27 2.10 1.13
N GLU A 62 -9.71 3.10 1.82
CA GLU A 62 -10.45 4.07 2.65
C GLU A 62 -10.67 5.38 1.88
N LEU A 63 -11.93 5.78 1.73
CA LEU A 63 -12.32 7.09 1.23
C LEU A 63 -12.94 7.90 2.38
N ARG A 64 -12.59 9.18 2.48
CA ARG A 64 -13.10 10.08 3.52
C ARG A 64 -13.34 11.49 3.01
N SER A 65 -14.38 12.15 3.51
CA SER A 65 -14.65 13.55 3.20
C SER A 65 -13.64 14.47 3.90
N GLY A 66 -13.14 15.46 3.17
CA GLY A 66 -12.23 16.49 3.67
C GLY A 66 -12.90 17.86 3.72
N THR A 67 -12.16 18.90 3.31
CA THR A 67 -12.66 20.27 3.28
C THR A 67 -13.77 20.46 2.23
N GLY A 68 -14.98 20.84 2.65
CA GLY A 68 -16.10 21.08 1.73
C GLY A 68 -17.48 20.71 2.26
N GLY A 69 -17.57 20.18 3.49
CA GLY A 69 -18.85 19.82 4.12
C GLY A 69 -19.57 18.73 3.33
N ASP A 70 -20.89 18.90 3.17
CA ASP A 70 -21.73 17.93 2.44
C ASP A 70 -21.25 17.66 1.02
N GLU A 71 -20.69 18.66 0.32
CA GLU A 71 -20.17 18.48 -1.03
C GLU A 71 -18.95 17.56 -1.07
N ALA A 72 -18.10 17.57 -0.03
CA ALA A 72 -16.98 16.63 0.07
C ALA A 72 -17.50 15.20 0.25
N SER A 73 -18.56 15.01 1.05
CA SER A 73 -19.19 13.70 1.23
C SER A 73 -19.85 13.19 -0.05
N ILE A 74 -20.51 14.06 -0.82
CA ILE A 74 -21.03 13.72 -2.15
C ILE A 74 -19.88 13.33 -3.08
N PHE A 75 -18.77 14.07 -3.06
CA PHE A 75 -17.61 13.76 -3.88
C PHE A 75 -16.96 12.41 -3.52
N VAL A 76 -16.95 12.01 -2.24
CA VAL A 76 -16.56 10.64 -1.85
C VAL A 76 -17.45 9.59 -2.55
N GLY A 77 -18.76 9.84 -2.62
CA GLY A 77 -19.67 8.95 -3.34
C GLY A 77 -19.40 8.87 -4.83
N ASP A 78 -18.95 9.97 -5.45
CA ASP A 78 -18.56 9.98 -6.86
C ASP A 78 -17.23 9.24 -7.09
N LEU A 79 -16.24 9.42 -6.20
CA LEU A 79 -14.99 8.67 -6.22
C LEU A 79 -15.23 7.17 -6.03
N LEU A 80 -16.11 6.79 -5.10
CA LEU A 80 -16.50 5.41 -4.90
C LEU A 80 -17.01 4.80 -6.21
N LYS A 81 -17.96 5.46 -6.88
CA LYS A 81 -18.52 4.98 -8.16
C LYS A 81 -17.47 4.86 -9.26
N MET A 82 -16.56 5.84 -9.34
CA MET A 82 -15.46 5.84 -10.28
C MET A 82 -14.55 4.62 -10.06
N TYR A 83 -14.15 4.38 -8.80
CA TYR A 83 -13.28 3.25 -8.47
C TYR A 83 -13.97 1.90 -8.60
N THR A 84 -15.24 1.75 -8.21
CA THR A 84 -15.95 0.48 -8.39
C THR A 84 -16.08 0.11 -9.87
N LYS A 85 -16.30 1.09 -10.76
CA LYS A 85 -16.25 0.85 -12.21
C LYS A 85 -14.85 0.43 -12.67
N TYR A 86 -13.81 1.08 -12.14
CA TYR A 86 -12.44 0.67 -12.43
C TYR A 86 -12.17 -0.78 -11.98
N PHE A 87 -12.62 -1.15 -10.78
CA PHE A 87 -12.47 -2.52 -10.26
C PHE A 87 -13.15 -3.53 -11.17
N GLU A 88 -14.36 -3.23 -11.68
CA GLU A 88 -15.05 -4.07 -12.66
C GLU A 88 -14.25 -4.25 -13.96
N VAL A 89 -13.67 -3.17 -14.50
CA VAL A 89 -12.82 -3.22 -15.71
C VAL A 89 -11.57 -4.07 -15.48
N GLN A 90 -10.97 -3.99 -14.30
CA GLN A 90 -9.81 -4.80 -13.92
C GLN A 90 -10.17 -6.25 -13.54
N GLY A 91 -11.45 -6.60 -13.43
CA GLY A 91 -11.90 -7.92 -12.98
C GLY A 91 -11.69 -8.17 -11.48
N TRP A 92 -11.54 -7.11 -10.68
CA TRP A 92 -11.40 -7.20 -9.23
C TRP A 92 -12.75 -7.24 -8.52
N THR A 93 -12.76 -7.87 -7.35
CA THR A 93 -13.93 -7.89 -6.46
C THR A 93 -13.71 -6.95 -5.28
N TYR A 94 -14.80 -6.46 -4.69
CA TYR A 94 -14.71 -5.63 -3.48
C TYR A 94 -15.83 -5.95 -2.49
N GLU A 95 -15.53 -5.75 -1.21
CA GLU A 95 -16.47 -5.86 -0.09
C GLU A 95 -16.47 -4.56 0.73
N ILE A 96 -17.65 -4.07 1.11
CA ILE A 96 -17.77 -2.90 1.98
C ILE A 96 -17.59 -3.34 3.43
N LEU A 97 -16.47 -2.96 4.04
CA LEU A 97 -16.17 -3.28 5.45
C LEU A 97 -16.81 -2.28 6.41
N TYR A 98 -16.96 -1.02 5.99
CA TYR A 98 -17.52 0.04 6.81
C TYR A 98 -18.05 1.17 5.96
N GLU A 99 -19.22 1.70 6.33
CA GLU A 99 -19.80 2.89 5.74
C GLU A 99 -20.31 3.87 6.80
N ASN A 100 -20.10 5.15 6.53
CA ASN A 100 -20.66 6.27 7.27
C ASN A 100 -21.24 7.25 6.25
N PRO A 101 -22.56 7.16 5.97
CA PRO A 101 -23.22 8.03 5.01
C PRO A 101 -23.13 9.51 5.35
N GLY A 102 -23.07 10.36 4.32
CA GLY A 102 -23.19 11.81 4.46
C GLY A 102 -24.63 12.26 4.70
N THR A 103 -24.82 13.44 5.27
CA THR A 103 -26.16 13.98 5.61
C THR A 103 -27.02 14.25 4.38
N VAL A 104 -26.41 14.69 3.28
CA VAL A 104 -27.09 15.04 2.01
C VAL A 104 -26.72 14.08 0.87
N GLY A 105 -26.24 12.88 1.23
CA GLY A 105 -25.78 11.85 0.29
C GLY A 105 -24.26 11.72 0.21
N GLY A 106 -23.81 10.68 -0.49
CA GLY A 106 -22.41 10.25 -0.48
C GLY A 106 -22.00 9.72 0.90
N TYR A 107 -20.71 9.85 1.25
CA TYR A 107 -20.16 9.26 2.48
C TYR A 107 -19.18 10.19 3.18
N ASN A 108 -19.27 10.27 4.51
CA ASN A 108 -18.23 10.88 5.34
C ASN A 108 -16.99 9.98 5.41
N LYS A 109 -17.21 8.67 5.45
CA LYS A 109 -16.16 7.64 5.40
C LYS A 109 -16.74 6.37 4.79
N ILE A 110 -16.01 5.74 3.88
CA ILE A 110 -16.29 4.38 3.43
C ILE A 110 -14.97 3.60 3.32
N VAL A 111 -15.00 2.32 3.68
CA VAL A 111 -13.85 1.42 3.65
C VAL A 111 -14.23 0.18 2.88
N LEU A 112 -13.42 -0.16 1.89
CA LEU A 112 -13.57 -1.34 1.06
C LEU A 112 -12.38 -2.27 1.29
N GLU A 113 -12.63 -3.56 1.23
CA GLU A 113 -11.61 -4.54 0.87
C GLU A 113 -11.69 -4.78 -0.63
N VAL A 114 -10.56 -4.73 -1.33
CA VAL A 114 -10.50 -4.97 -2.78
C VAL A 114 -9.51 -6.10 -3.04
N SER A 115 -9.98 -7.12 -3.75
CA SER A 115 -9.24 -8.35 -4.02
C SER A 115 -9.10 -8.62 -5.52
N GLY A 116 -7.92 -9.11 -5.92
CA GLY A 116 -7.64 -9.41 -7.32
C GLY A 116 -6.15 -9.47 -7.65
N GLU A 117 -5.82 -9.43 -8.94
CA GLU A 117 -4.43 -9.47 -9.39
C GLU A 117 -3.77 -8.08 -9.30
N LYS A 118 -2.66 -7.98 -8.57
CA LYS A 118 -1.80 -6.78 -8.47
C LYS A 118 -2.54 -5.51 -8.07
N VAL A 119 -3.46 -5.64 -7.12
CA VAL A 119 -4.35 -4.55 -6.70
C VAL A 119 -3.55 -3.40 -6.12
N TYR A 120 -2.67 -3.67 -5.15
CA TYR A 120 -1.86 -2.63 -4.51
C TYR A 120 -0.93 -1.92 -5.49
N GLY A 121 -0.26 -2.66 -6.38
CA GLY A 121 0.69 -2.09 -7.34
C GLY A 121 0.06 -1.08 -8.31
N LYS A 122 -1.25 -1.20 -8.59
CA LYS A 122 -2.00 -0.22 -9.38
C LYS A 122 -2.61 0.88 -8.53
N LEU A 123 -3.20 0.55 -7.38
CA LEU A 123 -3.96 1.52 -6.58
C LEU A 123 -3.12 2.34 -5.60
N LYS A 124 -1.85 1.98 -5.32
CA LYS A 124 -0.98 2.71 -4.38
C LYS A 124 -0.86 4.21 -4.72
N PHE A 125 -0.93 4.56 -6.01
CA PHE A 125 -0.89 5.94 -6.48
C PHE A 125 -2.18 6.73 -6.24
N GLU A 126 -3.26 6.09 -5.78
CA GLU A 126 -4.49 6.81 -5.45
C GLU A 126 -4.47 7.35 -4.01
N SER A 127 -3.47 7.01 -3.21
CA SER A 127 -3.33 7.56 -1.86
C SER A 127 -3.01 9.06 -1.87
N GLY A 128 -3.87 9.87 -1.26
CA GLY A 128 -3.65 11.31 -1.10
C GLY A 128 -4.94 12.13 -1.10
N ALA A 129 -4.81 13.46 -1.23
CA ALA A 129 -5.96 14.37 -1.31
C ALA A 129 -6.40 14.58 -2.77
N HIS A 130 -7.69 14.32 -3.01
CA HIS A 130 -8.40 14.52 -4.28
C HIS A 130 -9.22 15.80 -4.19
N ARG A 131 -8.95 16.77 -5.06
CA ARG A 131 -9.63 18.06 -5.08
C ARG A 131 -10.64 18.13 -6.20
N VAL A 132 -11.87 18.56 -5.92
CA VAL A 132 -12.91 18.77 -6.93
C VAL A 132 -13.26 20.25 -7.05
N GLN A 133 -13.49 20.72 -8.28
CA GLN A 133 -13.98 22.05 -8.61
C GLN A 133 -15.21 21.91 -9.49
N ARG A 134 -16.39 22.19 -8.94
CA ARG A 134 -17.68 22.13 -9.66
C ARG A 134 -18.73 22.99 -8.96
N VAL A 135 -19.89 23.16 -9.60
CA VAL A 135 -21.08 23.69 -8.95
C VAL A 135 -21.67 22.58 -8.09
N PRO A 136 -21.69 22.72 -6.74
CA PRO A 136 -22.25 21.71 -5.85
C PRO A 136 -23.73 21.45 -6.12
N LYS A 137 -24.19 20.24 -5.80
CA LYS A 137 -25.64 19.94 -5.87
C LYS A 137 -26.45 20.71 -4.83
N THR A 138 -25.79 21.14 -3.75
CA THR A 138 -26.40 21.90 -2.65
C THR A 138 -26.38 23.41 -2.87
N GLU A 139 -25.80 23.89 -3.98
CA GLU A 139 -25.64 25.32 -4.26
C GLU A 139 -26.76 25.85 -5.16
N SER A 140 -27.35 26.99 -4.79
CA SER A 140 -28.51 27.58 -5.50
C SER A 140 -28.10 28.65 -6.51
N GLN A 141 -26.93 29.28 -6.37
CA GLN A 141 -26.51 30.41 -7.21
C GLN A 141 -25.59 30.03 -8.38
N GLY A 142 -25.34 28.74 -8.61
CA GLY A 142 -24.50 28.27 -9.72
C GLY A 142 -23.00 28.60 -9.56
N ARG A 143 -22.54 28.91 -8.33
CA ARG A 143 -21.14 29.22 -8.07
C ARG A 143 -20.30 27.95 -8.02
N VAL A 144 -19.09 28.02 -8.59
CA VAL A 144 -18.14 26.91 -8.51
C VAL A 144 -17.48 26.91 -7.14
N HIS A 145 -17.63 25.80 -6.41
CA HIS A 145 -16.94 25.58 -5.14
C HIS A 145 -15.75 24.65 -5.34
N THR A 146 -14.79 24.74 -4.43
CA THR A 146 -13.66 23.82 -4.35
C THR A 146 -13.82 22.96 -3.11
N SER A 147 -13.85 21.65 -3.27
CA SER A 147 -13.92 20.69 -2.16
C SER A 147 -12.77 19.69 -2.27
N ALA A 148 -12.47 18.97 -1.20
CA ALA A 148 -11.44 17.94 -1.16
C ALA A 148 -11.93 16.72 -0.39
N SER A 149 -11.47 15.55 -0.83
CA SER A 149 -11.67 14.26 -0.17
C SER A 149 -10.34 13.51 -0.17
N THR A 150 -10.17 12.58 0.75
CA THR A 150 -8.93 11.82 0.91
C THR A 150 -9.15 10.37 0.57
N VAL A 151 -8.20 9.79 -0.15
CA VAL A 151 -8.14 8.36 -0.47
C VAL A 151 -6.91 7.78 0.22
N VAL A 152 -7.06 6.59 0.80
CA VAL A 152 -5.95 5.82 1.36
C VAL A 152 -6.04 4.41 0.83
N VAL A 153 -4.93 3.94 0.28
CA VAL A 153 -4.76 2.57 -0.16
C VAL A 153 -3.65 1.95 0.67
N MET A 154 -3.97 0.89 1.40
CA MET A 154 -3.01 0.13 2.21
C MET A 154 -3.09 -1.33 1.81
N PRO A 155 -1.96 -2.06 1.76
CA PRO A 155 -2.00 -3.49 1.55
C PRO A 155 -2.75 -4.16 2.70
N LYS A 156 -3.57 -5.15 2.38
CA LYS A 156 -4.27 -5.95 3.38
C LYS A 156 -3.23 -6.68 4.22
N PHE A 157 -3.38 -6.55 5.53
CA PHE A 157 -2.52 -7.24 6.48
C PHE A 157 -3.08 -8.65 6.74
N GLU A 158 -2.21 -9.65 6.65
CA GLU A 158 -2.53 -11.03 7.05
C GLU A 158 -2.07 -11.24 8.50
N GLU A 159 -2.99 -11.61 9.40
CA GLU A 159 -2.61 -12.00 10.76
C GLU A 159 -1.71 -13.25 10.66
N GLN A 160 -0.44 -13.11 11.06
CA GLN A 160 0.44 -14.27 11.21
C GLN A 160 0.16 -14.95 12.55
N ASP A 161 0.04 -16.27 12.52
CA ASP A 161 -0.07 -17.07 13.75
C ASP A 161 1.22 -16.95 14.56
N ILE A 162 1.07 -16.60 15.84
CA ILE A 162 2.20 -16.43 16.76
C ILE A 162 2.64 -17.81 17.24
N ASP A 163 3.72 -18.33 16.66
CA ASP A 163 4.37 -19.54 17.16
C ASP A 163 5.30 -19.20 18.35
N ILE A 164 4.83 -19.48 19.57
CA ILE A 164 5.64 -19.35 20.79
C ILE A 164 6.38 -20.67 21.03
N ARG A 165 7.70 -20.64 20.83
CA ARG A 165 8.56 -21.79 21.16
C ARG A 165 8.70 -21.93 22.66
N LYS A 166 8.73 -23.18 23.14
CA LYS A 166 8.91 -23.47 24.57
C LYS A 166 10.27 -23.01 25.10
N ASP A 167 11.29 -22.98 24.25
CA ASP A 167 12.64 -22.56 24.61
C ASP A 167 12.73 -21.06 24.93
N ASP A 168 11.79 -20.26 24.43
CA ASP A 168 11.70 -18.82 24.66
C ASP A 168 10.95 -18.47 25.95
N LEU A 169 10.51 -19.48 26.71
CA LEU A 169 9.70 -19.32 27.92
C LEU A 169 10.50 -19.63 29.18
N ARG A 170 10.69 -18.62 30.03
CA ARG A 170 11.15 -18.84 31.41
C ARG A 170 9.96 -19.13 32.31
N VAL A 171 10.01 -20.25 33.04
CA VAL A 171 8.97 -20.69 33.96
C VAL A 171 9.44 -20.52 35.39
N ASP A 172 8.75 -19.69 36.16
CA ASP A 172 9.01 -19.47 37.58
C ASP A 172 7.81 -19.97 38.40
N THR A 173 8.04 -20.84 39.39
CA THR A 173 7.00 -21.31 40.32
C THR A 173 7.13 -20.59 41.66
N PHE A 174 6.01 -20.19 42.25
CA PHE A 174 6.01 -19.43 43.51
C PHE A 174 4.78 -19.77 44.37
N ARG A 175 4.79 -19.32 45.62
CA ARG A 175 3.67 -19.52 46.55
C ARG A 175 2.58 -18.50 46.27
N SER A 176 1.35 -18.98 46.09
CA SER A 176 0.20 -18.10 45.84
C SER A 176 -0.02 -17.13 47.01
N SER A 177 -0.27 -15.85 46.72
CA SER A 177 -0.64 -14.85 47.73
C SER A 177 -2.16 -14.77 47.87
N GLY A 178 -2.71 -14.96 49.07
CA GLY A 178 -4.16 -14.81 49.31
C GLY A 178 -4.64 -15.38 50.65
N ALA A 179 -5.94 -15.18 50.94
CA ALA A 179 -6.61 -15.69 52.14
C ALA A 179 -6.77 -17.22 52.07
N GLY A 180 -5.72 -17.96 52.39
CA GLY A 180 -5.78 -19.40 52.54
C GLY A 180 -4.92 -19.88 53.69
N GLY A 181 -5.38 -20.94 54.35
CA GLY A 181 -4.74 -21.51 55.54
C GLY A 181 -3.36 -22.14 55.27
N GLN A 182 -2.94 -23.07 56.12
CA GLN A 182 -1.59 -23.66 56.08
C GLN A 182 -1.13 -24.17 54.70
N HIS A 183 -2.06 -24.61 53.83
CA HIS A 183 -1.76 -25.09 52.49
C HIS A 183 -1.21 -24.00 51.55
N VAL A 184 -1.64 -22.75 51.69
CA VAL A 184 -1.15 -21.62 50.85
C VAL A 184 0.28 -21.22 51.25
N ASN A 185 0.64 -21.40 52.52
CA ASN A 185 1.97 -21.07 53.03
C ASN A 185 3.05 -22.11 52.70
N LYS A 186 2.66 -23.37 52.40
CA LYS A 186 3.57 -24.49 52.18
C LYS A 186 3.69 -24.92 50.72
N THR A 187 2.65 -24.74 49.90
CA THR A 187 2.60 -25.29 48.53
C THR A 187 2.87 -24.23 47.47
N GLU A 188 3.81 -24.49 46.55
CA GLU A 188 4.12 -23.63 45.40
C GLU A 188 3.17 -23.87 44.23
N SER A 189 1.93 -23.41 44.40
CA SER A 189 0.87 -23.56 43.39
C SER A 189 0.89 -22.48 42.31
N GLY A 190 1.50 -21.32 42.53
CA GLY A 190 1.56 -20.21 41.57
C GLY A 190 2.57 -20.45 40.46
N VAL A 191 2.20 -20.09 39.23
CA VAL A 191 3.06 -20.24 38.05
C VAL A 191 3.13 -18.90 37.31
N ARG A 192 4.35 -18.48 36.97
CA ARG A 192 4.65 -17.32 36.15
C ARG A 192 5.44 -17.76 34.91
N PHE A 193 5.02 -17.27 33.76
CA PHE A 193 5.76 -17.39 32.51
C PHE A 193 6.28 -16.02 32.08
N THR A 194 7.51 -16.00 31.61
CA THR A 194 8.13 -14.84 30.97
C THR A 194 8.57 -15.23 29.57
N HIS A 195 8.08 -14.52 28.55
CA HIS A 195 8.59 -14.67 27.20
C HIS A 195 9.87 -13.84 27.04
N ILE A 196 11.00 -14.51 26.90
CA ILE A 196 12.33 -13.88 26.93
C ILE A 196 12.50 -12.84 25.82
N PRO A 197 12.07 -13.10 24.55
CA PRO A 197 12.24 -12.13 23.47
C PRO A 197 11.43 -10.85 23.63
N THR A 198 10.19 -10.93 24.16
CA THR A 198 9.31 -9.75 24.28
C THR A 198 9.34 -9.13 25.68
N GLY A 199 9.88 -9.83 26.68
CA GLY A 199 9.85 -9.42 28.09
C GLY A 199 8.45 -9.47 28.73
N ILE A 200 7.44 -9.98 28.03
CA ILE A 200 6.05 -10.03 28.53
C ILE A 200 5.92 -11.14 29.57
N VAL A 201 5.29 -10.80 30.70
CA VAL A 201 5.09 -11.70 31.83
C VAL A 201 3.59 -11.96 32.04
N ALA A 202 3.24 -13.22 32.26
CA ALA A 202 1.91 -13.64 32.67
C ALA A 202 1.99 -14.63 33.83
N GLU A 203 1.05 -14.52 34.76
CA GLU A 203 0.99 -15.41 35.93
C GLU A 203 -0.45 -15.84 36.23
N SER A 204 -0.57 -16.97 36.93
CA SER A 204 -1.84 -17.46 37.46
C SER A 204 -1.66 -18.11 38.83
N THR A 205 -2.59 -17.77 39.71
CA THR A 205 -2.73 -18.33 41.07
C THR A 205 -4.16 -18.78 41.34
N ASP A 206 -4.99 -18.93 40.30
CA ASP A 206 -6.45 -19.03 40.41
C ASP A 206 -6.91 -20.41 40.93
N SER A 207 -6.11 -21.44 40.70
CA SER A 207 -6.35 -22.81 41.15
C SER A 207 -5.41 -23.22 42.27
N ARG A 208 -5.84 -24.20 43.08
CA ARG A 208 -4.98 -24.89 44.05
C ARG A 208 -3.97 -25.84 43.37
N SER A 209 -4.18 -26.19 42.10
CA SER A 209 -3.31 -27.08 41.33
C SER A 209 -2.33 -26.30 40.45
N GLN A 210 -1.03 -26.62 40.58
CA GLN A 210 0.03 -26.02 39.76
C GLN A 210 -0.19 -26.27 38.26
N HIS A 211 -0.65 -27.46 37.87
CA HIS A 211 -0.88 -27.81 36.46
C HIS A 211 -1.97 -26.93 35.83
N LYS A 212 -3.07 -26.71 36.54
CA LYS A 212 -4.15 -25.82 36.08
C LYS A 212 -3.68 -24.37 35.97
N ASN A 213 -2.88 -23.90 36.94
CA ASN A 213 -2.29 -22.55 36.87
C ASN A 213 -1.29 -22.42 35.73
N ARG A 214 -0.55 -23.49 35.39
CA ARG A 214 0.36 -23.53 34.23
C ARG A 214 -0.40 -23.31 32.92
N GLU A 215 -1.49 -24.05 32.71
CA GLU A 215 -2.34 -23.91 31.51
C GLU A 215 -2.93 -22.50 31.39
N ILE A 216 -3.49 -21.96 32.48
CA ILE A 216 -4.06 -20.61 32.50
C ILE A 216 -2.98 -19.53 32.27
N ALA A 217 -1.82 -19.66 32.89
CA ALA A 217 -0.73 -18.70 32.75
C ALA A 217 -0.16 -18.67 31.31
N ILE A 218 -0.04 -19.84 30.67
CA ILE A 218 0.34 -19.92 29.24
C ILE A 218 -0.72 -19.23 28.38
N GLN A 219 -2.00 -19.54 28.56
CA GLN A 219 -3.07 -18.89 27.78
C GLN A 219 -3.08 -17.37 27.94
N ARG A 220 -2.88 -16.88 29.17
CA ARG A 220 -2.73 -15.43 29.44
C ARG A 220 -1.50 -14.84 28.76
N LEU A 221 -0.40 -15.58 28.71
CA LEU A 221 0.81 -15.13 28.01
C LEU A 221 0.56 -14.97 26.51
N TYR A 222 -0.05 -15.98 25.88
CA TYR A 222 -0.42 -15.92 24.45
C TYR A 222 -1.33 -14.72 24.16
N MET A 223 -2.37 -14.50 24.97
CA MET A 223 -3.26 -13.35 24.82
C MET A 223 -2.51 -12.02 24.92
N LYS A 224 -1.66 -11.85 25.95
CA LYS A 224 -0.87 -10.62 26.11
C LYS A 224 0.10 -10.37 24.97
N ILE A 225 0.75 -11.41 24.45
CA ILE A 225 1.68 -11.28 23.32
C ILE A 225 0.91 -10.92 22.05
N LYS A 226 -0.22 -11.57 21.79
CA LYS A 226 -1.09 -11.24 20.65
C LYS A 226 -1.59 -9.80 20.72
N ASP A 227 -2.04 -9.35 21.89
CA ASP A 227 -2.51 -7.97 22.10
C ASP A 227 -1.38 -6.96 21.89
N SER A 228 -0.18 -7.24 22.38
CA SER A 228 1.00 -6.36 22.21
C SER A 228 1.43 -6.24 20.74
N ILE A 229 1.44 -7.34 20.00
CA ILE A 229 1.77 -7.35 18.56
C ILE A 229 0.71 -6.56 17.81
N ARG A 230 -0.57 -6.83 18.08
CA ARG A 230 -1.70 -6.12 17.47
C ARG A 230 -1.66 -4.62 17.75
N GLU A 231 -1.34 -4.20 18.97
CA GLU A 231 -1.20 -2.78 19.32
C GLU A 231 -0.06 -2.13 18.54
N LYS A 232 1.10 -2.79 18.45
CA LYS A 232 2.25 -2.29 17.69
C LYS A 232 1.92 -2.14 16.19
N GLU A 233 1.20 -3.10 15.62
CA GLU A 233 0.73 -3.07 14.23
C GLU A 233 -0.29 -1.96 14.00
N GLN A 234 -1.25 -1.78 14.93
CA GLN A 234 -2.20 -0.67 14.84
C GLN A 234 -1.51 0.69 14.88
N LEU A 235 -0.46 0.82 15.71
CA LEU A 235 0.35 2.03 15.78
C LEU A 235 1.12 2.28 14.49
N SER A 236 1.74 1.26 13.90
CA SER A 236 2.46 1.38 12.62
C SER A 236 1.52 1.72 11.47
N GLN A 237 0.37 1.04 11.37
CA GLN A 237 -0.66 1.33 10.36
C GLN A 237 -1.21 2.76 10.53
N LYS A 238 -1.48 3.20 11.75
CA LYS A 238 -1.95 4.57 12.02
C LYS A 238 -0.91 5.61 11.60
N ALA A 239 0.38 5.34 11.82
CA ALA A 239 1.46 6.21 11.38
C ALA A 239 1.58 6.23 9.85
N ALA A 240 1.59 5.07 9.19
CA ALA A 240 1.63 4.94 7.74
C ALA A 240 0.44 5.67 7.08
N ARG A 241 -0.78 5.44 7.58
CA ARG A 241 -1.99 6.13 7.11
C ARG A 241 -1.88 7.65 7.24
N ARG A 242 -1.35 8.15 8.36
CA ARG A 242 -1.17 9.60 8.57
C ARG A 242 -0.16 10.19 7.58
N SER A 243 0.86 9.42 7.20
CA SER A 243 1.84 9.84 6.18
C SER A 243 1.22 9.92 4.79
N LEU A 244 0.33 8.99 4.43
CA LEU A 244 -0.28 8.93 3.09
C LEU A 244 -1.30 10.05 2.83
N VAL A 245 -2.07 10.45 3.85
CA VAL A 245 -3.14 11.44 3.70
C VAL A 245 -2.64 12.88 3.87
N GLY A 246 -1.54 13.08 4.59
CA GLY A 246 -1.12 14.39 5.04
C GLY A 246 -2.17 15.05 5.95
N THR A 247 -2.47 16.33 5.71
CA THR A 247 -3.46 17.09 6.50
C THR A 247 -4.91 16.87 6.04
N GLY A 248 -5.10 16.32 4.84
CA GLY A 248 -6.40 16.21 4.19
C GLY A 248 -6.98 17.55 3.69
N ASP A 249 -6.17 18.61 3.68
CA ASP A 249 -6.56 19.93 3.20
C ASP A 249 -6.34 20.10 1.68
N ARG A 250 -6.96 21.12 1.09
CA ARG A 250 -6.94 21.45 -0.35
C ARG A 250 -5.52 21.70 -0.90
N SER A 251 -4.56 21.96 -0.04
CA SER A 251 -3.17 22.30 -0.40
C SER A 251 -2.37 21.07 -0.79
N ASP A 252 -2.57 19.94 -0.09
CA ASP A 252 -1.81 18.68 -0.23
C ASP A 252 -2.38 17.78 -1.35
N LYS A 253 -2.98 18.40 -2.38
CA LYS A 253 -3.67 17.70 -3.46
C LYS A 253 -2.71 16.90 -4.35
N ILE A 254 -3.03 15.63 -4.58
CA ILE A 254 -2.38 14.84 -5.62
C ILE A 254 -3.09 15.01 -6.96
N ARG A 255 -4.42 15.16 -6.95
CA ARG A 255 -5.23 15.25 -8.18
C ARG A 255 -6.30 16.33 -8.08
N THR A 256 -6.56 17.03 -9.17
CA THR A 256 -7.67 18.01 -9.29
C THR A 256 -8.62 17.61 -10.40
N TYR A 257 -9.90 17.47 -10.06
CA TYR A 257 -11.03 17.23 -10.97
C TYR A 257 -11.76 18.56 -11.20
N ASN A 258 -11.61 19.14 -12.38
CA ASN A 258 -12.22 20.41 -12.76
C ASN A 258 -13.34 20.16 -13.77
N TYR A 259 -14.59 20.21 -13.28
CA TYR A 259 -15.77 19.96 -14.10
C TYR A 259 -16.05 21.05 -15.14
N PRO A 260 -15.94 22.37 -14.82
CA PRO A 260 -16.17 23.41 -15.82
C PRO A 260 -15.30 23.31 -17.07
N GLN A 261 -14.08 22.75 -16.94
CA GLN A 261 -13.14 22.59 -18.04
C GLN A 261 -13.02 21.13 -18.53
N ASN A 262 -13.86 20.21 -18.01
CA ASN A 262 -13.80 18.77 -18.28
C ASN A 262 -12.37 18.19 -18.14
N ARG A 263 -11.64 18.62 -17.12
CA ARG A 263 -10.20 18.39 -16.99
C ARG A 263 -9.85 17.70 -15.68
N VAL A 264 -8.94 16.73 -15.74
CA VAL A 264 -8.25 16.18 -14.58
C VAL A 264 -6.77 16.47 -14.68
N THR A 265 -6.15 16.83 -13.55
CA THR A 265 -4.71 17.07 -13.47
C THR A 265 -4.14 16.33 -12.28
N ASP A 266 -3.14 15.47 -12.51
CA ASP A 266 -2.32 14.86 -11.46
C ASP A 266 -1.08 15.74 -11.25
N HIS A 267 -0.93 16.32 -10.06
CA HIS A 267 0.08 17.32 -9.75
C HIS A 267 1.46 16.72 -9.47
N ARG A 268 1.55 15.39 -9.27
CA ARG A 268 2.83 14.72 -8.99
C ARG A 268 3.72 14.69 -10.22
N ILE A 269 3.11 14.39 -11.38
CA ILE A 269 3.78 14.33 -12.68
C ILE A 269 3.35 15.48 -13.62
N ASN A 270 2.51 16.40 -13.14
CA ASN A 270 1.89 17.48 -13.91
C ASN A 270 1.15 17.02 -15.18
N LEU A 271 0.68 15.77 -15.21
CA LEU A 271 -0.13 15.22 -16.29
C LEU A 271 -1.53 15.84 -16.25
N THR A 272 -1.99 16.34 -17.39
CA THR A 272 -3.30 16.95 -17.53
C THR A 272 -4.06 16.32 -18.69
N LEU A 273 -5.24 15.78 -18.39
CA LEU A 273 -6.12 15.15 -19.36
C LEU A 273 -7.45 15.92 -19.45
N TYR A 274 -7.97 16.10 -20.67
CA TYR A 274 -9.22 16.80 -20.97
C TYR A 274 -10.40 15.84 -21.19
N SER A 275 -10.38 14.73 -20.44
CA SER A 275 -11.29 13.59 -20.58
C SER A 275 -11.98 13.24 -19.27
N LEU A 276 -12.26 14.22 -18.39
CA LEU A 276 -12.81 13.98 -17.05
C LEU A 276 -14.05 13.07 -17.07
N ASN A 277 -14.95 13.22 -18.05
CA ASN A 277 -16.11 12.34 -18.19
C ASN A 277 -15.74 10.85 -18.33
N LYS A 278 -14.66 10.51 -19.03
CA LYS A 278 -14.18 9.12 -19.15
C LYS A 278 -13.57 8.63 -17.84
N ILE A 279 -12.76 9.49 -17.22
CA ILE A 279 -12.09 9.21 -15.94
C ILE A 279 -13.13 8.85 -14.87
N VAL A 280 -14.20 9.64 -14.75
CA VAL A 280 -15.29 9.40 -13.77
C VAL A 280 -16.08 8.12 -14.07
N GLU A 281 -16.06 7.64 -15.31
CA GLU A 281 -16.62 6.35 -15.71
C GLU A 281 -15.67 5.17 -15.49
N GLY A 282 -14.49 5.39 -14.88
CA GLY A 282 -13.56 4.33 -14.48
C GLY A 282 -12.37 4.14 -15.44
N ASP A 283 -12.21 4.96 -16.47
CA ASP A 283 -11.06 4.90 -17.40
C ASP A 283 -9.81 5.53 -16.77
N LEU A 284 -9.17 4.85 -15.81
CA LEU A 284 -8.04 5.38 -15.04
C LEU A 284 -6.66 4.92 -15.53
N ASP A 285 -6.61 3.98 -16.48
CA ASP A 285 -5.36 3.31 -16.87
C ASP A 285 -4.31 4.30 -17.38
N GLU A 286 -4.68 5.28 -18.22
CA GLU A 286 -3.75 6.29 -18.74
C GLU A 286 -3.03 7.06 -17.61
N ILE A 287 -3.74 7.37 -16.51
CA ILE A 287 -3.16 8.08 -15.38
C ILE A 287 -2.27 7.15 -14.56
N ILE A 288 -2.73 5.93 -14.28
CA ILE A 288 -2.01 4.96 -13.46
C ILE A 288 -0.72 4.52 -14.16
N GLU A 289 -0.76 4.23 -15.46
CA GLU A 289 0.40 3.85 -16.25
C GLU A 289 1.45 4.96 -16.29
N ALA A 290 1.03 6.22 -16.46
CA ALA A 290 1.95 7.36 -16.45
C ALA A 290 2.63 7.54 -15.07
N LEU A 291 1.91 7.28 -13.98
CA LEU A 291 2.45 7.32 -12.62
C LEU A 291 3.40 6.16 -12.34
N GLN A 292 3.07 4.95 -12.79
CA GLN A 292 3.95 3.78 -12.70
C GLN A 292 5.26 4.02 -13.47
N LEU A 293 5.17 4.59 -14.67
CA LEU A 293 6.35 4.93 -15.46
C LEU A 293 7.23 5.96 -14.72
N ALA A 294 6.63 6.99 -14.13
CA ALA A 294 7.35 7.98 -13.36
C ALA A 294 8.05 7.40 -12.12
N GLU A 295 7.36 6.53 -11.36
CA GLU A 295 7.95 5.84 -10.21
C GLU A 295 9.13 4.95 -10.63
N ASN A 296 8.94 4.18 -11.71
CA ASN A 296 9.98 3.30 -12.25
C ASN A 296 11.21 4.10 -12.73
N MET A 297 11.00 5.25 -13.36
CA MET A 297 12.09 6.16 -13.74
C MET A 297 12.82 6.73 -12.52
N GLU A 298 12.11 7.07 -11.44
CA GLU A 298 12.74 7.53 -10.20
C GLU A 298 13.57 6.42 -9.53
N LYS A 299 13.04 5.20 -9.45
CA LYS A 299 13.78 4.03 -8.94
C LYS A 299 15.03 3.75 -9.78
N LEU A 300 14.92 3.85 -11.10
CA LEU A 300 16.05 3.63 -11.99
C LEU A 300 17.15 4.69 -11.81
N LYS A 301 16.79 5.96 -11.65
CA LYS A 301 17.74 7.04 -11.33
C LYS A 301 18.45 6.80 -10.00
N ALA A 302 17.74 6.28 -8.99
CA ALA A 302 18.35 5.95 -7.72
C ALA A 302 19.38 4.82 -7.85
N ILE A 303 19.12 3.82 -8.70
CA ILE A 303 20.07 2.74 -8.99
C ILE A 303 21.30 3.28 -9.74
N ASP A 304 21.09 4.11 -10.78
CA ASP A 304 22.18 4.72 -11.55
C ASP A 304 23.06 5.67 -10.70
N GLN A 305 22.61 6.13 -9.54
CA GLN A 305 23.43 6.90 -8.58
C GLN A 305 24.25 6.03 -7.62
N ILE A 306 23.88 4.75 -7.47
CA ILE A 306 24.55 3.80 -6.58
C ILE A 306 25.67 3.05 -7.32
N VAL A 307 25.56 2.91 -8.64
CA VAL A 307 26.56 2.28 -9.54
C VAL A 307 27.58 3.32 -10.00
#